data_AF-A0A482ZDR0-F1
#
_entry.id   AF-A0A482ZDR0-F1
#
_cell.length_a   1.000
_cell.length_b   1.000
_cell.length_c   1.000
_cell.angle_alpha   90.00
_cell.angle_beta   90.00
_cell.angle_gamma   90.00
#
_symmetry.space_group_name_H-M   'P 1'
#
loop_
_entity.id
_entity.type
_entity.pdbx_description
1 polymer ?
#
loop_
_entity_poly.entity_id
_entity_poly.type
_entity_poly.pdbx_seq_one_letter_code
_entity_poly.pdbx_strand_id
1 'polypeptide(L)' 'MKLTIFTALVIFAIVSFTQAEAENERACLAEYAECVNAPVNCCSNLSCDCYGRFKDGKEIGRNCFCLEKGVIYKREK' A
#
# COMPACT_ATOMS: atom_id res chain seq x y z
N MET A 1 12.77 -31.05 -32.89
CA MET A 1 11.40 -30.81 -32.38
C MET A 1 11.27 -30.76 -30.86
N LYS A 2 12.14 -31.39 -30.05
CA LYS A 2 12.04 -31.28 -28.57
C LYS A 2 12.58 -29.95 -28.01
N LEU A 3 13.68 -29.42 -28.55
CA LEU A 3 14.36 -28.23 -28.03
C LEU A 3 13.49 -26.95 -28.06
N THR A 4 12.69 -26.75 -29.09
CA THR A 4 11.86 -25.54 -29.27
C THR A 4 10.73 -25.42 -28.26
N ILE A 5 10.21 -26.56 -27.79
CA ILE A 5 9.15 -26.61 -26.78
C ILE A 5 9.71 -26.23 -25.40
N PHE A 6 10.92 -26.71 -25.08
CA PHE A 6 11.59 -26.37 -23.83
C PHE A 6 11.92 -24.88 -23.74
N THR A 7 12.39 -24.27 -24.82
CA THR A 7 12.68 -22.82 -24.83
C THR A 7 11.41 -21.98 -24.67
N ALA A 8 10.29 -22.39 -25.27
CA ALA A 8 9.02 -21.66 -25.12
C ALA A 8 8.48 -21.72 -23.68
N LEU A 9 8.59 -22.89 -23.02
CA LEU A 9 8.19 -23.08 -21.63
C LEU A 9 9.04 -22.24 -20.66
N VAL A 10 10.35 -22.15 -20.90
CA VAL A 10 11.25 -21.32 -20.08
C VAL A 10 10.90 -19.84 -20.21
N ILE A 11 10.63 -19.36 -21.43
CA ILE A 11 10.21 -17.96 -21.66
C ILE A 11 8.86 -17.69 -20.97
N PHE A 12 7.90 -18.61 -21.06
CA PHE A 12 6.59 -18.46 -20.41
C PHE A 12 6.72 -18.41 -18.89
N ALA A 13 7.56 -19.25 -18.30
CA ALA A 13 7.84 -19.23 -16.87
C ALA A 13 8.43 -17.87 -16.44
N ILE A 14 9.42 -17.35 -17.16
CA ILE A 14 10.05 -16.06 -16.83
C ILE A 14 9.02 -14.92 -16.86
N VAL A 15 8.13 -14.88 -17.86
CA VAL A 15 7.08 -13.86 -17.97
C VAL A 15 6.03 -13.98 -16.86
N SER A 16 5.70 -15.20 -16.43
CA SER A 16 4.81 -15.42 -15.28
C SER A 16 5.45 -14.98 -13.95
N PHE A 17 6.75 -15.21 -13.78
CA PHE A 17 7.48 -14.75 -12.60
C PHE A 17 7.51 -13.22 -12.52
N THR A 18 7.78 -12.50 -13.63
CA THR A 18 7.81 -11.03 -13.60
C THR A 18 6.44 -10.40 -13.36
N GLN A 19 5.35 -11.00 -13.82
CA GLN A 19 3.99 -10.54 -13.48
C GLN A 19 3.64 -10.79 -12.01
N ALA A 20 4.08 -11.92 -11.43
CA ALA A 20 3.89 -12.19 -10.01
C ALA A 20 4.70 -11.22 -9.14
N GLU A 21 5.90 -10.80 -9.56
CA GLU A 21 6.68 -9.78 -8.83
C GLU A 21 6.03 -8.40 -8.93
N ALA A 22 5.46 -8.02 -10.09
CA ALA A 22 4.70 -6.78 -10.25
C ALA A 22 3.37 -6.76 -9.45
N GLU A 23 2.77 -7.91 -9.17
CA GLU A 23 1.64 -8.02 -8.24
C GLU A 23 2.09 -7.97 -6.76
N ASN A 24 3.33 -8.41 -6.48
CA ASN A 24 3.99 -8.34 -5.19
C ASN A 24 4.61 -6.94 -4.91
N GLU A 25 4.69 -6.07 -5.91
CA GLU A 25 5.03 -4.64 -5.78
C GLU A 25 3.91 -3.79 -5.16
N ARG A 26 2.93 -4.39 -4.48
CA ARG A 26 2.26 -3.69 -3.38
C ARG A 26 3.18 -3.70 -2.15
N ALA A 27 4.35 -3.07 -2.31
CA ALA A 27 5.13 -2.59 -1.19
C ALA A 27 4.17 -1.83 -0.27
N CYS A 28 4.11 -2.23 0.99
CA CYS A 28 3.21 -1.63 1.96
C CYS A 28 3.36 -0.10 1.99
N LEU A 29 2.27 0.60 2.30
CA LEU A 29 2.23 2.04 2.44
C LEU A 29 3.13 2.47 3.60
N ALA A 30 4.10 3.33 3.30
CA ALA A 30 5.05 3.90 4.25
C ALA A 30 4.37 4.88 5.23
N GLU A 31 5.08 5.33 6.25
CA GLU A 31 4.59 6.31 7.21
C GLU A 31 4.17 7.60 6.48
N TYR A 32 3.06 8.21 6.92
CA TYR A 32 2.40 9.37 6.34
C TYR A 32 1.83 9.18 4.92
N ALA A 33 1.91 7.98 4.34
CA ALA A 33 1.23 7.70 3.07
C ALA A 33 -0.30 7.68 3.27
N GLU A 34 -1.04 8.16 2.26
CA GLU A 34 -2.50 8.16 2.28
C GLU A 34 -3.04 6.73 2.16
N CYS A 35 -3.91 6.34 3.09
CA CYS A 35 -4.44 4.97 3.19
C CYS A 35 -5.97 4.89 3.03
N VAL A 36 -6.62 5.97 2.56
CA VAL A 36 -8.09 6.06 2.43
C VAL A 36 -8.68 4.90 1.62
N ASN A 37 -8.00 4.50 0.53
CA ASN A 37 -8.46 3.44 -0.37
C ASN A 37 -7.85 2.06 -0.06
N ALA A 38 -6.94 1.98 0.91
CA ALA A 38 -6.16 0.78 1.21
C ALA A 38 -5.77 0.69 2.70
N PRO A 39 -6.74 0.59 3.61
CA PRO A 39 -6.51 0.72 5.06
C PRO A 39 -5.67 -0.43 5.66
N VAL A 40 -5.58 -1.56 4.95
CA VAL A 40 -4.83 -2.76 5.40
C VAL A 40 -3.40 -2.79 4.83
N ASN A 41 -3.05 -1.84 3.96
CA ASN A 41 -1.79 -1.90 3.23
C ASN A 41 -0.64 -1.14 3.92
N CYS A 42 -0.87 -0.51 5.08
CA CYS A 42 0.22 0.11 5.84
C CYS A 42 1.28 -0.92 6.25
N CYS A 43 2.55 -0.52 6.28
CA CYS A 43 3.64 -1.41 6.71
C CYS A 43 3.43 -1.92 8.15
N SER A 44 4.07 -3.03 8.51
CA SER A 44 3.77 -3.84 9.72
C SER A 44 3.64 -3.04 11.03
N ASN A 45 4.41 -1.96 11.16
CA ASN A 45 4.51 -1.15 12.37
C ASN A 45 3.51 0.03 12.37
N LEU A 46 2.71 0.14 11.32
CA LEU A 46 1.84 1.28 11.04
C LEU A 46 0.36 0.86 10.99
N SER A 47 -0.54 1.73 11.43
CA SER A 47 -1.99 1.63 11.28
C SER A 47 -2.53 2.76 10.41
N CYS A 48 -3.60 2.50 9.66
CA CYS A 48 -4.30 3.52 8.90
C CYS A 48 -5.21 4.32 9.84
N ASP A 49 -4.80 5.54 10.18
CA ASP A 49 -5.48 6.39 11.14
C ASP A 49 -6.13 7.57 10.41
N CYS A 50 -7.40 7.84 10.72
CA CYS A 50 -8.20 8.87 10.05
C CYS A 50 -8.53 10.05 10.97
N TYR A 51 -8.33 11.25 10.47
CA TYR A 51 -8.70 12.49 11.15
C TYR A 51 -9.80 13.23 10.39
N GLY A 52 -10.85 13.62 11.13
CA GLY A 52 -11.89 14.49 10.60
C GLY A 52 -11.34 15.88 10.28
N ARG A 53 -11.73 16.41 9.12
CA ARG A 53 -11.43 17.77 8.69
C ARG A 53 -12.64 18.64 8.99
N PHE A 54 -12.41 19.72 9.72
CA PHE A 54 -13.47 20.65 10.11
C PHE A 54 -13.12 22.06 9.63
N LYS A 55 -14.12 22.77 9.12
CA LYS A 55 -14.06 24.19 8.78
C LYS A 55 -15.27 24.88 9.39
N ASP A 56 -15.04 25.95 10.15
CA ASP A 56 -16.10 26.72 10.81
C ASP A 56 -17.05 25.85 11.66
N GLY A 57 -16.49 24.84 12.35
CA GLY A 57 -17.24 23.89 13.17
C GLY A 57 -18.02 22.82 12.39
N LYS A 58 -17.97 22.83 11.06
CA LYS A 58 -18.62 21.82 10.21
C LYS A 58 -17.61 20.82 9.68
N GLU A 59 -17.97 19.54 9.70
CA GLU A 59 -17.16 18.49 9.07
C GLU A 59 -17.20 18.66 7.54
N ILE A 60 -16.02 18.71 6.92
CA ILE A 60 -15.84 18.86 5.48
C ILE A 60 -15.16 17.64 4.83
N GLY A 61 -14.82 16.62 5.62
CA GLY A 61 -14.25 15.36 5.13
C GLY A 61 -13.33 14.70 6.14
N ARG A 62 -12.54 13.73 5.68
CA ARG A 62 -11.55 12.99 6.45
C ARG A 62 -10.27 12.82 5.65
N ASN A 63 -9.12 12.85 6.33
CA ASN A 63 -7.85 12.39 5.76
C ASN A 63 -7.38 11.17 6.55
N CYS A 64 -6.86 10.15 5.88
CA CYS A 64 -6.33 8.96 6.53
C CYS A 64 -4.89 8.71 6.12
N PHE A 65 -4.02 8.42 7.09
CA PHE A 65 -2.60 8.20 6.87
C PHE A 65 -2.11 6.96 7.62
N CYS A 66 -1.07 6.32 7.10
CA CYS A 66 -0.35 5.28 7.83
C CYS A 66 0.52 5.92 8.92
N LEU A 67 0.23 5.62 10.19
CA LEU A 67 0.90 6.20 11.35
C LEU A 67 1.36 5.12 12.32
N GLU A 68 2.31 5.45 13.19
CA GLU A 68 2.90 4.49 14.11
C GLU A 68 1.86 3.96 15.12
N LYS A 69 1.79 2.63 15.24
CA LYS A 69 0.86 1.98 16.17
C LYS A 69 1.16 2.35 17.61
N GLY A 70 0.14 2.79 18.35
CA GLY A 70 0.26 3.12 19.77
C GLY A 70 0.85 4.50 20.05
N VAL A 71 1.09 5.32 19.02
CA VAL A 71 1.52 6.71 19.16
C VAL A 71 0.32 7.65 19.08
N ILE A 72 0.28 8.65 19.98
CA ILE A 72 -0.76 9.68 19.99
C ILE A 72 -0.19 10.97 19.38
N TYR A 73 -0.59 11.27 18.15
CA TYR A 73 -0.23 12.51 17.48
C TYR A 73 -1.06 13.68 18.03
N LYS A 74 -0.37 14.76 18.40
CA LYS A 74 -0.98 16.01 18.86
C LYS A 74 -0.61 17.12 17.89
N ARG A 75 -1.49 18.09 17.72
CA ARG A 75 -1.17 19.32 16.99
C ARG A 75 -0.05 20.05 17.73
N GLU A 76 1.03 20.37 17.04
CA GLU A 76 2.06 21.26 17.55
C GLU A 76 1.46 22.65 17.82
N LYS A 77 1.96 23.33 18.85
CA LYS A 77 1.44 24.63 19.30
C LYS A 77 1.98 25.78 18.47
#